data_AF-A0A2T2N0E2-F1
#
_entry.id   AF-A0A2T2N0E2-F1
#
_cell.length_a   1.000
_cell.length_b   1.000
_cell.length_c   1.000
_cell.angle_alpha   90.00
_cell.angle_beta   90.00
_cell.angle_gamma   90.00
#
_symmetry.space_group_name_H-M   'P 1'
#
loop_
_entity.id
_entity.type
_entity.pdbx_description
1 polymer ?
#
loop_
_entity_poly.entity_id
_entity_poly.type
_entity_poly.pdbx_seq_one_letter_code
_entity_poly.pdbx_strand_id
1 'polypeptide(L)'
;MDLTRIALFCVSLASAAVLYNLLTRRIPSRLRPGDAPSSQFGIVRADKLDSPGRAHGIDIIFVHGLGSNPDTTWGPKDKNWVNHFLPEDIPVEAQSDIRIFFYNYDSYWKRDAVQTRLWRLGKGLLDRIGSEIRATEGVSALGASF
;
A
#
# COMPACT_ATOMS: atom_id res chain seq x y z
N MET A 1 29.50 -0.91 -41.54
CA MET A 1 30.04 -0.48 -40.24
C MET A 1 31.20 -1.40 -39.91
N ASP A 2 32.40 -0.88 -39.62
CA ASP A 2 33.58 -1.72 -39.37
C ASP A 2 33.44 -2.47 -38.03
N LEU A 3 33.91 -3.72 -37.96
CA LEU A 3 33.87 -4.60 -36.78
C LEU A 3 34.43 -3.91 -35.54
N THR A 4 35.49 -3.13 -35.72
CA THR A 4 36.13 -2.36 -34.64
C THR A 4 35.20 -1.32 -34.02
N ARG A 5 34.37 -0.65 -34.84
CA ARG A 5 33.38 0.34 -34.37
C ARG A 5 32.20 -0.33 -33.66
N ILE A 6 31.77 -1.49 -34.16
CA ILE A 6 30.74 -2.30 -33.49
C ILE A 6 31.23 -2.75 -32.12
N ALA A 7 32.46 -3.26 -32.03
CA ALA A 7 33.06 -3.70 -30.77
C ALA A 7 33.15 -2.55 -29.75
N LEU A 8 33.66 -1.38 -30.15
CA LEU A 8 33.74 -0.20 -29.27
C LEU A 8 32.37 0.26 -28.79
N PHE A 9 31.36 0.27 -29.66
CA PHE A 9 29.99 0.61 -29.30
C PHE A 9 29.42 -0.38 -28.27
N CYS A 10 29.57 -1.68 -28.51
CA CYS A 10 29.14 -2.72 -27.57
C CYS A 10 29.83 -2.60 -26.21
N VAL A 11 31.15 -2.36 -26.19
CA VAL A 11 31.90 -2.13 -24.94
C VAL A 11 31.37 -0.89 -24.22
N SER A 12 31.15 0.21 -24.93
CA SER A 12 30.61 1.43 -24.32
C SER A 12 29.23 1.23 -23.69
N LEU A 13 28.33 0.51 -24.38
CA LEU A 13 27.01 0.16 -23.86
C LEU A 13 27.11 -0.75 -22.64
N ALA A 14 27.99 -1.75 -22.67
CA ALA A 14 28.21 -2.64 -21.54
C ALA A 14 28.78 -1.88 -20.33
N SER A 15 29.76 -1.01 -20.53
CA SER A 15 30.32 -0.15 -19.47
C SER A 15 29.26 0.79 -18.89
N ALA A 16 28.42 1.40 -19.73
CA ALA A 16 27.32 2.25 -19.28
C ALA A 16 26.28 1.44 -18.46
N ALA A 17 25.93 0.23 -18.91
CA ALA A 17 25.01 -0.65 -18.19
C ALA A 17 25.59 -1.10 -16.83
N VAL A 18 26.87 -1.46 -16.77
CA VAL A 18 27.56 -1.80 -15.53
C VAL A 18 27.59 -0.61 -14.58
N LEU A 19 27.96 0.58 -15.06
CA LEU A 19 28.00 1.80 -14.25
C LEU A 19 26.60 2.14 -13.72
N TYR A 20 25.57 2.09 -14.56
CA TYR A 20 24.18 2.28 -14.16
C TYR A 20 23.78 1.30 -13.04
N ASN A 21 24.10 0.01 -13.19
CA ASN A 21 23.83 -0.99 -12.16
C ASN A 21 24.60 -0.70 -10.85
N LEU A 22 25.88 -0.32 -10.93
CA LEU A 22 26.69 0.01 -9.77
C LEU A 22 26.12 1.20 -8.98
N LEU A 23 25.58 2.20 -9.69
CA LEU A 23 24.95 3.39 -9.11
C LEU A 23 23.56 3.11 -8.54
N THR A 24 22.77 2.25 -9.19
CA THR A 24 21.35 2.05 -8.81
C THR A 24 21.08 0.83 -7.93
N ARG A 25 22.02 -0.11 -7.80
CA ARG A 25 21.84 -1.35 -7.00
C ARG A 25 21.45 -1.13 -5.54
N ARG A 26 21.86 0.00 -4.95
CA ARG A 26 21.55 0.37 -3.55
C ARG A 26 20.20 1.08 -3.39
N ILE A 27 19.58 1.53 -4.48
CA ILE A 27 18.25 2.12 -4.43
C ILE A 27 17.26 0.96 -4.24
N PRO A 28 16.43 0.96 -3.17
CA PRO A 28 15.41 -0.05 -2.96
C PRO A 28 14.49 -0.20 -4.17
N SER A 29 13.91 -1.37 -4.36
CA SER A 29 13.00 -1.64 -5.47
C SER A 29 11.95 -2.64 -5.07
N ARG A 30 10.68 -2.28 -5.23
CA ARG A 30 9.56 -3.16 -4.89
C ARG A 30 9.49 -4.44 -5.74
N LEU A 31 10.19 -4.46 -6.88
CA LEU A 31 10.34 -5.68 -7.69
C LEU A 31 11.23 -6.73 -7.02
N ARG A 32 12.01 -6.36 -5.99
CA ARG A 32 12.79 -7.29 -5.19
C ARG A 32 11.94 -7.74 -3.98
N PRO A 33 11.71 -9.05 -3.79
CA PRO A 33 10.87 -9.54 -2.70
C PRO A 33 11.28 -9.06 -1.30
N GLY A 34 12.57 -8.89 -1.03
CA GLY A 34 13.06 -8.40 0.27
C GLY A 34 12.84 -6.90 0.52
N ASP A 35 12.58 -6.11 -0.51
CA ASP A 35 12.32 -4.67 -0.42
C ASP A 35 10.82 -4.33 -0.56
N ALA A 36 10.00 -5.32 -0.93
CA ALA A 36 8.57 -5.11 -1.13
C ALA A 36 7.89 -4.88 0.23
N PRO A 37 6.94 -3.94 0.32
CA PRO A 37 6.12 -3.78 1.51
C PRO A 37 5.32 -5.05 1.77
N SER A 38 5.12 -5.36 3.04
CA SER A 38 4.31 -6.51 3.45
C SER A 38 2.82 -6.20 3.55
N SER A 39 2.49 -4.93 3.73
CA SER A 39 1.12 -4.41 3.71
C SER A 39 0.45 -4.68 2.37
N GLN A 40 -0.77 -5.23 2.43
CA GLN A 40 -1.60 -5.46 1.24
C GLN A 40 -2.05 -4.14 0.61
N PHE A 41 -2.34 -4.16 -0.69
CA PHE A 41 -2.82 -3.00 -1.44
C PHE A 41 -4.34 -2.81 -1.26
N GLY A 42 -4.82 -1.56 -1.24
CA GLY A 42 -6.25 -1.23 -1.13
C GLY A 42 -6.69 -0.92 0.29
N ILE A 43 -7.94 -1.21 0.62
CA ILE A 43 -8.47 -1.09 1.99
C ILE A 43 -8.09 -2.36 2.76
N VAL A 44 -7.39 -2.17 3.88
CA VAL A 44 -6.91 -3.28 4.73
C VAL A 44 -7.33 -3.01 6.15
N ARG A 45 -7.89 -4.00 6.84
CA ARG A 45 -8.24 -3.86 8.25
C ARG A 45 -6.97 -3.65 9.10
N ALA A 46 -6.99 -2.63 9.95
CA ALA A 46 -5.86 -2.18 10.76
C ALA A 46 -6.06 -2.45 12.25
N ASP A 47 -7.31 -2.45 12.74
CA ASP A 47 -7.60 -2.72 14.14
C ASP A 47 -7.27 -4.16 14.55
N LYS A 48 -6.81 -4.29 15.80
CA LYS A 48 -6.79 -5.54 16.56
C LYS A 48 -7.90 -5.56 17.60
N LEU A 49 -8.95 -4.77 17.41
CA LEU A 49 -10.08 -4.69 18.34
C LEU A 49 -10.78 -6.06 18.37
N ASP A 50 -11.16 -6.52 19.56
CA ASP A 50 -11.74 -7.85 19.77
C ASP A 50 -13.13 -8.01 19.11
N SER A 51 -13.82 -6.90 18.88
CA SER A 51 -15.11 -6.88 18.21
C SER A 51 -14.94 -6.51 16.73
N PRO A 52 -15.60 -7.21 15.79
CA PRO A 52 -15.49 -6.92 14.37
C PRO A 52 -16.05 -5.55 13.96
N GLY A 53 -16.53 -4.73 14.90
CA GLY A 53 -17.13 -3.42 14.69
C GLY A 53 -18.51 -3.56 14.03
N ARG A 54 -19.51 -2.82 14.52
CA ARG A 54 -20.84 -2.85 13.90
C ARG A 54 -20.78 -2.29 12.48
N ALA A 55 -21.61 -2.87 11.60
CA ALA A 55 -21.68 -2.45 10.20
C ALA A 55 -22.05 -0.95 10.05
N HIS A 56 -22.90 -0.43 10.94
CA HIS A 56 -23.29 0.99 11.01
C HIS A 56 -22.43 1.84 11.95
N GLY A 57 -21.22 1.37 12.26
CA GLY A 57 -20.27 2.06 13.09
C GLY A 57 -19.54 3.20 12.37
N ILE A 58 -18.53 3.74 13.04
CA ILE A 58 -17.61 4.76 12.54
C ILE A 58 -16.41 4.06 11.89
N ASP A 59 -16.16 4.39 10.62
CA ASP A 59 -14.98 3.95 9.89
C ASP A 59 -13.88 5.00 9.97
N ILE A 60 -12.73 4.60 10.52
CA ILE A 60 -11.52 5.43 10.55
C ILE A 60 -10.55 4.89 9.51
N ILE A 61 -10.24 5.69 8.49
CA ILE A 61 -9.36 5.28 7.39
C ILE A 61 -8.06 6.09 7.42
N PHE A 62 -6.96 5.39 7.65
CA PHE A 62 -5.61 5.94 7.66
C PHE A 62 -5.00 5.90 6.26
N VAL A 63 -4.63 7.07 5.75
CA VAL A 63 -4.02 7.26 4.43
C VAL A 63 -2.56 7.67 4.61
N HIS A 64 -1.62 6.91 4.03
CA HIS A 64 -0.19 7.24 4.14
C HIS A 64 0.23 8.31 3.13
N GLY A 65 1.38 8.92 3.38
CA GLY A 65 2.02 9.89 2.49
C GLY A 65 2.85 9.26 1.37
N LEU A 66 3.51 10.12 0.58
CA LEU A 66 4.37 9.75 -0.54
C LEU A 66 5.56 8.89 -0.09
N GLY A 67 5.88 7.86 -0.86
CA GLY A 67 7.03 6.98 -0.62
C GLY A 67 6.91 6.04 0.55
N SER A 68 5.74 5.97 1.16
CA SER A 68 5.50 5.22 2.37
C SER A 68 4.45 4.13 2.11
N ASN A 69 4.13 3.42 3.18
CA ASN A 69 3.07 2.42 3.24
C ASN A 69 2.70 2.21 4.73
N PRO A 70 1.67 1.41 5.05
CA PRO A 70 1.28 1.16 6.43
C PRO A 70 2.36 0.57 7.34
N ASP A 71 3.35 -0.16 6.79
CA ASP A 71 4.41 -0.78 7.57
C ASP A 71 5.46 0.23 8.08
N THR A 72 5.49 1.44 7.50
CA THR A 72 6.53 2.45 7.77
C THR A 72 6.00 3.79 8.26
N THR A 73 4.73 4.10 8.03
CA THR A 73 4.19 5.46 8.25
C THR A 73 3.94 5.78 9.72
N TRP A 74 3.37 4.84 10.46
CA TRP A 74 2.87 5.08 11.83
C TRP A 74 3.65 4.32 12.89
N GLY A 75 4.93 4.03 12.60
CA GLY A 75 5.84 3.30 13.48
C GLY A 75 6.32 1.99 12.86
N PRO A 76 7.13 1.23 13.61
CA PRO A 76 7.62 -0.08 13.18
C PRO A 76 6.46 -1.04 12.93
N LYS A 77 6.60 -1.97 11.98
CA LYS A 77 5.55 -2.94 11.62
C LYS A 77 4.95 -3.69 12.82
N ASP A 78 5.79 -4.09 13.77
CA ASP A 78 5.41 -4.81 14.99
C ASP A 78 4.85 -3.92 16.10
N LYS A 79 5.03 -2.60 16.00
CA LYS A 79 4.62 -1.59 16.99
C LYS A 79 4.00 -0.37 16.33
N ASN A 80 3.21 -0.59 15.28
CA ASN A 80 2.51 0.49 14.59
C ASN A 80 1.49 1.07 15.57
N TRP A 81 1.53 2.39 15.74
CA TRP A 81 0.68 3.13 16.67
C TRP A 81 -0.81 2.93 16.41
N VAL A 82 -1.23 2.87 15.15
CA VAL A 82 -2.64 2.67 14.75
C VAL A 82 -3.20 1.35 15.27
N ASN A 83 -2.37 0.32 15.35
CA ASN A 83 -2.83 -1.05 15.67
C ASN A 83 -2.64 -1.39 17.16
N HIS A 84 -1.80 -0.63 17.88
CA HIS A 84 -1.39 -0.96 19.24
C HIS A 84 -1.82 0.09 20.27
N PHE A 85 -1.68 1.38 19.96
CA PHE A 85 -1.94 2.45 20.93
C PHE A 85 -3.29 3.12 20.69
N LEU A 86 -3.67 3.38 19.45
CA LEU A 86 -4.98 3.97 19.14
C LEU A 86 -6.17 3.17 19.72
N PRO A 87 -6.17 1.82 19.72
CA PRO A 87 -7.21 1.06 20.41
C PRO A 87 -7.34 1.36 21.91
N GLU A 88 -6.23 1.65 22.60
CA GLU A 88 -6.20 2.02 24.02
C GLU A 88 -6.77 3.42 24.27
N ASP A 89 -6.66 4.31 23.28
CA ASP A 89 -7.20 5.68 23.33
C ASP A 89 -8.71 5.72 23.05
N ILE A 90 -9.32 4.62 22.58
CA ILE A 90 -10.75 4.54 22.27
C ILE A 90 -11.51 4.03 23.50
N PRO A 91 -12.52 4.77 24.01
CA PRO A 91 -13.37 4.31 25.11
C PRO A 91 -13.97 2.93 24.83
N VAL A 92 -13.94 2.04 25.81
CA VAL A 92 -14.35 0.63 25.68
C VAL A 92 -15.77 0.51 25.12
N GLU A 93 -16.67 1.42 25.51
CA GLU A 93 -18.05 1.46 25.06
C GLU A 93 -18.18 1.74 23.56
N ALA A 94 -17.23 2.51 23.00
CA ALA A 94 -17.21 2.91 21.60
C ALA A 94 -16.47 1.90 20.71
N GLN A 95 -15.63 1.02 21.26
CA GLN A 95 -14.82 0.08 20.47
C GLN A 95 -15.67 -0.86 19.60
N SER A 96 -16.86 -1.23 20.08
CA SER A 96 -17.77 -2.10 19.31
C SER A 96 -18.40 -1.43 18.09
N ASP A 97 -18.35 -0.09 18.03
CA ASP A 97 -18.90 0.71 16.94
C ASP A 97 -17.80 1.32 16.07
N ILE A 98 -16.52 0.96 16.26
CA ILE A 98 -15.41 1.52 15.48
C ILE A 98 -14.73 0.43 14.65
N ARG A 99 -14.43 0.75 13.39
CA ARG A 99 -13.62 -0.06 12.48
C ARG A 99 -12.45 0.78 11.97
N ILE A 100 -11.25 0.22 11.93
CA ILE A 100 -10.04 0.96 11.56
C ILE A 100 -9.41 0.30 10.35
N PHE A 101 -9.13 1.10 9.32
CA PHE A 101 -8.59 0.62 8.06
C PHE A 101 -7.36 1.42 7.65
N PHE A 102 -6.46 0.77 6.93
CA PHE A 102 -5.48 1.42 6.09
C PHE A 102 -6.00 1.53 4.66
N TYR A 103 -5.76 2.67 4.01
CA TYR A 103 -5.79 2.75 2.56
C TYR A 103 -4.35 2.76 2.04
N ASN A 104 -3.90 1.61 1.56
CA ASN A 104 -2.57 1.44 0.99
C ASN A 104 -2.63 1.58 -0.52
N TYR A 105 -1.90 2.55 -1.06
CA TYR A 105 -1.78 2.77 -2.50
C TYR A 105 -0.30 2.85 -2.89
N ASP A 106 -0.01 2.64 -4.17
CA ASP A 106 1.38 2.74 -4.61
C ASP A 106 1.79 4.20 -4.68
N SER A 107 2.57 4.61 -3.68
CA SER A 107 3.16 5.93 -3.56
C SER A 107 4.68 5.92 -3.77
N TYR A 108 5.23 4.79 -4.25
CA TYR A 108 6.67 4.63 -4.38
C TYR A 108 7.26 5.69 -5.32
N TRP A 109 8.34 6.34 -4.90
CA TRP A 109 8.98 7.42 -5.66
C TRP A 109 10.45 7.16 -6.02
N LYS A 110 11.00 5.98 -5.65
CA LYS A 110 12.39 5.63 -5.96
C LYS A 110 12.51 5.03 -7.37
N ARG A 111 13.31 3.96 -7.53
CA ARG A 111 13.70 3.39 -8.85
C ARG A 111 12.50 3.04 -9.76
N ASP A 112 11.40 2.59 -9.18
CA ASP A 112 10.23 2.10 -9.88
C ASP A 112 9.01 2.98 -9.54
N ALA A 113 9.19 4.31 -9.62
CA ALA A 113 8.19 5.26 -9.17
C ALA A 113 6.87 5.12 -9.96
N VAL A 114 5.77 4.95 -9.24
CA VAL A 114 4.44 4.94 -9.86
C VAL A 114 4.02 6.36 -10.16
N GLN A 115 3.77 6.66 -11.43
CA GLN A 115 3.15 7.90 -11.83
C GLN A 115 1.63 7.79 -11.66
N THR A 116 1.12 8.30 -10.55
CA THR A 116 -0.32 8.37 -10.29
C THR A 116 -0.75 9.80 -9.95
N ARG A 117 -1.94 10.17 -10.40
CA ARG A 117 -2.52 11.50 -10.14
C ARG A 117 -3.36 11.45 -8.87
N LEU A 118 -3.34 12.53 -8.08
CA LEU A 118 -4.12 12.63 -6.83
C LEU A 118 -5.61 12.29 -7.04
N TRP A 119 -6.22 12.79 -8.12
CA TRP A 119 -7.63 12.50 -8.40
C TRP A 119 -7.91 11.01 -8.59
N ARG A 120 -6.96 10.25 -9.15
CA ARG A 120 -7.12 8.80 -9.40
C ARG A 120 -7.05 8.03 -8.10
N LEU A 121 -6.17 8.45 -7.19
CA LEU A 121 -6.10 7.91 -5.82
C LEU A 121 -7.37 8.23 -5.03
N GLY A 122 -7.83 9.47 -5.08
CA GLY A 122 -9.08 9.88 -4.42
C GLY A 122 -10.29 9.10 -4.93
N LYS A 123 -10.43 8.95 -6.26
CA LYS A 123 -11.48 8.11 -6.84
C LYS A 123 -11.35 6.65 -6.38
N GLY A 124 -10.14 6.08 -6.45
CA GLY A 124 -9.90 4.71 -6.02
C GLY A 124 -10.21 4.46 -4.55
N LEU A 125 -9.97 5.44 -3.67
CA LEU A 125 -10.37 5.38 -2.27
C LEU A 125 -11.90 5.33 -2.13
N LEU A 126 -12.61 6.27 -2.78
CA LEU A 126 -14.07 6.35 -2.72
C LEU A 126 -14.75 5.08 -3.25
N ASP A 127 -14.28 4.57 -4.40
CA ASP A 127 -14.81 3.34 -5.01
C ASP A 127 -14.68 2.15 -4.04
N ARG A 128 -13.53 2.01 -3.37
CA ARG A 128 -13.29 0.92 -2.41
C ARG A 128 -14.06 1.07 -1.10
N ILE A 129 -14.24 2.28 -0.61
CA ILE A 129 -15.14 2.51 0.55
C ILE A 129 -16.54 1.99 0.20
N GLY A 130 -17.05 2.30 -1.00
CA GLY A 130 -18.34 1.81 -1.46
C GLY A 130 -18.40 0.29 -1.62
N SER A 131 -17.38 -0.32 -2.21
CA SER A 131 -17.42 -1.74 -2.60
C SER A 131 -16.87 -2.74 -1.58
N GLU A 132 -15.98 -2.32 -0.68
CA GLU A 132 -15.29 -3.22 0.28
C GLU A 132 -15.75 -2.98 1.71
N ILE A 133 -15.99 -1.72 2.09
CA ILE A 133 -16.45 -1.39 3.45
C ILE A 133 -17.98 -1.43 3.50
N ARG A 134 -18.66 -0.63 2.67
CA ARG A 134 -20.12 -0.49 2.70
C ARG A 134 -20.88 -1.63 2.01
N ALA A 135 -20.26 -2.35 1.08
CA ALA A 135 -20.92 -3.52 0.46
C ALA A 135 -21.16 -4.68 1.45
N THR A 136 -20.41 -4.73 2.56
CA THR A 136 -20.66 -5.69 3.64
C THR A 136 -22.01 -5.46 4.36
N GLU A 137 -22.68 -4.33 4.09
CA GLU A 137 -24.03 -4.03 4.56
C GLU A 137 -25.14 -4.60 3.64
N GLY A 138 -24.80 -5.06 2.43
CA GLY A 138 -25.79 -5.27 1.34
C GLY A 138 -25.87 -6.67 0.72
N VAL A 139 -25.10 -7.67 1.18
CA VAL A 139 -25.12 -9.02 0.56
C VAL A 139 -25.35 -10.12 1.60
N SER A 140 -26.54 -10.10 2.19
CA SER A 140 -27.35 -11.32 2.32
C SER A 140 -28.37 -11.36 1.18
N ALA A 141 -27.90 -11.22 -0.05
CA ALA A 141 -28.69 -11.50 -1.24
C ALA A 141 -28.20 -12.85 -1.76
N LEU A 142 -28.93 -13.90 -1.40
CA LEU A 142 -28.84 -15.24 -1.98
C LEU A 142 -29.07 -15.12 -3.49
N GLY A 143 -28.01 -15.04 -4.27
CA GLY A 143 -28.02 -15.21 -5.72
C GLY A 143 -27.63 -16.63 -6.06
N ALA A 144 -28.58 -17.58 -5.94
CA ALA A 144 -28.46 -18.85 -6.65
C ALA A 144 -28.77 -18.59 -8.12
N SER A 145 -27.85 -18.92 -9.03
CA SER A 145 -28.16 -19.08 -10.45
C SER A 145 -28.22 -20.57 -10.76
N PHE A 146 -29.34 -20.97 -11.37
CA PHE A 146 -29.59 -22.30 -11.93
C PHE A 146 -28.70 -22.55 -13.16
#